data_AF-A0A0E0NJE9-F1
#
_entry.id   AF-A0A0E0NJE9-F1
#
_cell.length_a   1.000
_cell.length_b   1.000
_cell.length_c   1.000
_cell.angle_alpha   90.00
_cell.angle_beta   90.00
_cell.angle_gamma   90.00
#
_symmetry.space_group_name_H-M   'P 1'
#
loop_
_entity.id
_entity.type
_entity.pdbx_description
1 polymer ?
#
loop_
_entity_poly.entity_id
_entity_poly.type
_entity_poly.pdbx_seq_one_letter_code
_entity_poly.pdbx_strand_id
1 'polypeptide(L)'
;MHPIIATLLLAAAIALGLTVGSPSLINETCTATSNYGYCLGVLSADPAGASATDKRGLAIAAANITMRNVTSTVRVLTELVEELKLCIKYYQDMDDLVASAIDDLRVGRPAVTSFYKLHRASDEPGNCDIMLFEGSAHKNPVSSENMYNEAISKLTSDIVYQLVH
;
A
#
# COMPACT_ATOMS: atom_id res chain seq x y z
N MET A 1 -78.60 5.47 -27.32
CA MET A 1 -78.66 4.01 -27.13
C MET A 1 -77.32 3.55 -26.58
N HIS A 2 -77.35 2.84 -25.46
CA HIS A 2 -76.27 2.26 -24.63
C HIS A 2 -75.33 1.30 -25.41
N PRO A 3 -74.11 0.93 -24.93
CA PRO A 3 -73.89 0.49 -23.54
C PRO A 3 -72.60 0.89 -22.80
N ILE A 4 -72.71 0.60 -21.51
CA ILE A 4 -71.79 0.69 -20.37
C ILE A 4 -70.64 -0.31 -20.55
N ILE A 5 -69.39 0.12 -20.32
CA ILE A 5 -68.30 -0.78 -19.93
C ILE A 5 -67.56 -0.15 -18.75
N ALA A 6 -67.72 -0.77 -17.59
CA ALA A 6 -66.94 -0.51 -16.38
C ALA A 6 -65.55 -1.15 -16.53
N THR A 7 -64.50 -0.45 -16.12
CA THR A 7 -63.17 -1.05 -15.96
C THR A 7 -62.55 -0.60 -14.64
N LEU A 8 -62.26 -1.60 -13.81
CA LEU A 8 -61.75 -1.50 -12.46
C LEU A 8 -60.35 -0.85 -12.40
N LEU A 9 -60.17 0.00 -11.39
CA LEU A 9 -58.86 0.37 -10.83
C LEU A 9 -58.25 -0.82 -10.10
N LEU A 10 -57.07 -1.29 -10.52
CA LEU A 10 -56.19 -2.13 -9.70
C LEU A 10 -54.82 -1.44 -9.59
N ALA A 11 -54.63 -0.68 -8.51
CA ALA A 11 -53.33 -0.20 -8.09
C ALA A 11 -52.62 -1.33 -7.34
N ALA A 12 -51.71 -2.04 -7.99
CA ALA A 12 -50.78 -2.94 -7.33
C ALA A 12 -49.61 -2.11 -6.80
N ALA A 13 -49.73 -1.60 -5.57
CA ALA A 13 -48.60 -1.07 -4.83
C ALA A 13 -47.74 -2.25 -4.36
N ILE A 14 -46.74 -2.63 -5.15
CA ILE A 14 -45.68 -3.52 -4.69
C ILE A 14 -44.82 -2.69 -3.73
N ALA A 15 -45.15 -2.74 -2.44
CA ALA A 15 -44.24 -2.31 -1.40
C ALA A 15 -43.08 -3.32 -1.35
N LEU A 16 -42.04 -3.08 -2.15
CA LEU A 16 -40.72 -3.62 -1.83
C LEU A 16 -40.32 -2.98 -0.49
N GLY A 17 -40.60 -3.67 0.61
CA GLY A 17 -40.03 -3.35 1.90
C GLY A 17 -38.52 -3.50 1.80
N LEU A 18 -37.82 -2.41 1.50
CA LEU A 18 -36.42 -2.27 1.84
C LEU A 18 -36.36 -2.27 3.37
N THR A 19 -36.22 -3.46 3.96
CA THR A 19 -35.89 -3.58 5.38
C THR A 19 -34.45 -3.11 5.52
N VAL A 20 -34.28 -1.80 5.65
CA VAL A 20 -33.02 -1.19 6.09
C VAL A 20 -32.71 -1.80 7.46
N GLY A 21 -31.53 -2.40 7.62
CA GLY A 21 -31.07 -2.89 8.90
C GLY A 21 -31.25 -1.78 9.93
N SER A 22 -32.03 -2.04 10.98
CA SER A 22 -32.42 -0.97 11.89
C SER A 22 -31.16 -0.44 12.57
N PRO A 23 -30.93 0.89 12.64
CA PRO A 23 -29.81 1.48 13.39
C PRO A 23 -29.67 0.94 14.82
N SER A 24 -30.76 0.45 15.40
CA SER A 24 -30.79 -0.25 16.69
C SER A 24 -29.97 -1.54 16.73
N LEU A 25 -29.94 -2.35 15.65
CA LEU A 25 -29.26 -3.64 15.64
C LEU A 25 -27.73 -3.48 15.64
N ILE A 26 -27.21 -2.56 14.83
CA ILE A 26 -25.78 -2.23 14.83
C ILE A 26 -25.39 -1.64 16.19
N ASN A 27 -26.19 -0.71 16.72
CA ASN A 27 -25.94 -0.12 18.03
C ASN A 27 -25.88 -1.19 19.14
N GLU A 28 -26.89 -2.06 19.24
CA GLU A 28 -26.95 -3.14 20.22
C GLU A 28 -25.77 -4.12 20.08
N THR A 29 -25.36 -4.42 18.85
CA THR A 29 -24.22 -5.30 18.60
C THR A 29 -22.91 -4.63 19.02
N CYS A 30 -22.73 -3.36 18.67
CA CYS A 30 -21.49 -2.63 18.92
C CYS A 30 -21.27 -2.29 20.40
N THR A 31 -22.33 -2.10 21.20
CA THR A 31 -22.18 -1.87 22.65
C THR A 31 -21.58 -3.07 23.39
N ALA A 32 -21.70 -4.27 22.81
CA ALA A 32 -21.09 -5.49 23.31
C ALA A 32 -19.66 -5.74 22.77
N THR A 33 -19.04 -4.78 22.09
CA THR A 33 -17.67 -4.90 21.56
C THR A 33 -16.66 -4.05 22.35
N SER A 34 -15.38 -4.38 22.24
CA SER A 34 -14.29 -3.63 22.89
C SER A 34 -14.06 -2.23 22.31
N ASN A 35 -14.59 -1.95 21.11
CA ASN A 35 -14.46 -0.66 20.45
C ASN A 35 -15.76 -0.31 19.70
N TYR A 36 -16.71 0.26 20.44
CA TYR A 36 -18.01 0.68 19.95
C TYR A 36 -17.91 1.58 18.71
N GLY A 37 -17.07 2.61 18.75
CA GLY A 37 -16.94 3.58 17.66
C GLY A 37 -16.40 2.96 16.38
N TYR A 38 -15.39 2.08 16.50
CA TYR A 38 -14.86 1.34 15.36
C TYR A 38 -15.90 0.36 14.78
N CYS A 39 -16.58 -0.40 15.64
CA CYS A 39 -17.63 -1.33 15.22
C CYS A 39 -18.73 -0.61 14.45
N LEU A 40 -19.23 0.51 14.99
CA LEU A 40 -20.29 1.31 14.37
C LEU A 40 -19.81 1.83 13.01
N GLY A 41 -18.63 2.44 12.96
CA GLY A 41 -18.08 2.98 11.70
C GLY A 41 -17.90 1.91 10.62
N VAL A 42 -17.36 0.74 10.98
CA VAL A 42 -17.12 -0.36 10.06
C VAL A 42 -18.43 -0.93 9.50
N LEU A 43 -19.38 -1.27 10.39
CA LEU A 43 -20.63 -1.92 9.98
C LEU A 43 -21.59 -0.97 9.27
N SER A 44 -21.65 0.29 9.68
CA SER A 44 -22.52 1.28 9.03
C SER A 44 -22.00 1.75 7.67
N ALA A 45 -20.69 1.71 7.43
CA ALA A 45 -20.10 2.08 6.13
C ALA A 45 -20.19 0.96 5.08
N ASP A 46 -20.37 -0.30 5.51
CA ASP A 46 -20.52 -1.43 4.60
C ASP A 46 -21.99 -1.66 4.24
N PRO A 47 -22.36 -1.74 2.94
CA PRO A 47 -23.75 -1.94 2.54
C PRO A 47 -24.40 -3.22 3.09
N ALA A 48 -23.65 -4.31 3.25
CA ALA A 48 -24.16 -5.56 3.82
C ALA A 48 -24.31 -5.45 5.34
N GLY A 49 -23.41 -4.71 6.01
CA GLY A 49 -23.56 -4.35 7.42
C GLY A 49 -24.79 -3.47 7.68
N ALA A 50 -24.96 -2.41 6.89
CA ALA A 50 -26.09 -1.48 7.00
C ALA A 50 -27.46 -2.10 6.67
N SER A 51 -27.49 -3.13 5.81
CA SER A 51 -28.73 -3.84 5.43
C SER A 51 -28.99 -5.11 6.22
N ALA A 52 -28.08 -5.51 7.13
CA ALA A 52 -28.24 -6.72 7.92
C ALA A 52 -29.48 -6.61 8.84
N THR A 53 -30.27 -7.68 8.89
CA THR A 53 -31.49 -7.76 9.71
C THR A 53 -31.31 -8.55 11.01
N ASP A 54 -30.16 -9.23 11.17
CA ASP A 54 -29.81 -9.97 12.39
C ASP A 54 -28.29 -9.94 12.68
N LYS A 55 -27.91 -10.39 13.88
CA LYS A 55 -26.49 -10.43 14.33
C LYS A 55 -25.63 -11.37 13.48
N ARG A 56 -26.23 -12.40 12.86
CA ARG A 56 -25.49 -13.32 11.98
C ARG A 56 -25.10 -12.62 10.68
N GLY A 57 -26.00 -11.82 10.11
CA GLY A 57 -25.72 -10.95 8.96
C GLY A 57 -24.64 -9.93 9.26
N LEU A 58 -24.67 -9.29 10.44
CA LEU A 58 -23.60 -8.38 10.87
C LEU A 58 -22.25 -9.11 11.02
N ALA A 59 -22.24 -10.32 11.57
CA ALA A 59 -21.02 -11.11 11.68
C ALA A 59 -20.45 -11.51 10.31
N ILE A 60 -21.31 -11.88 9.34
CA ILE A 60 -20.90 -12.17 7.96
C ILE A 60 -20.37 -10.90 7.28
N ALA A 61 -21.03 -9.75 7.47
CA ALA A 61 -20.55 -8.47 6.93
C ALA A 61 -19.17 -8.12 7.50
N ALA A 62 -19.00 -8.20 8.82
CA ALA A 62 -17.71 -8.00 9.48
C ALA A 62 -16.63 -8.94 8.93
N ALA A 63 -16.92 -10.24 8.82
CA ALA A 63 -15.99 -11.22 8.27
C ALA A 63 -15.60 -10.92 6.82
N ASN A 64 -16.54 -10.49 5.98
CA ASN A 64 -16.27 -10.09 4.60
C ASN A 64 -15.40 -8.82 4.53
N ILE A 65 -15.63 -7.84 5.41
CA ILE A 65 -14.78 -6.64 5.54
C ILE A 65 -13.36 -7.07 5.96
N THR A 66 -13.24 -7.93 6.97
CA THR A 66 -11.95 -8.49 7.40
C THR A 66 -11.24 -9.18 6.25
N MET A 67 -11.93 -10.03 5.49
CA MET A 67 -11.36 -10.75 4.35
C MET A 67 -10.85 -9.78 3.27
N ARG A 68 -11.61 -8.73 2.93
CA ARG A 68 -11.15 -7.72 1.95
C ARG A 68 -9.90 -6.98 2.45
N ASN A 69 -9.87 -6.62 3.73
CA ASN A 69 -8.70 -5.96 4.32
C ASN A 69 -7.48 -6.89 4.31
N VAL A 70 -7.65 -8.16 4.72
CA VAL A 70 -6.58 -9.17 4.68
C VAL A 70 -6.05 -9.35 3.26
N THR A 71 -6.93 -9.53 2.28
CA THR A 71 -6.53 -9.67 0.87
C THR A 71 -5.78 -8.44 0.37
N SER A 72 -6.25 -7.24 0.70
CA SER A 72 -5.57 -5.99 0.35
C SER A 72 -4.19 -5.90 0.98
N THR A 73 -4.06 -6.23 2.27
CA THR A 73 -2.77 -6.22 2.98
C THR A 73 -1.81 -7.26 2.40
N VAL A 74 -2.27 -8.49 2.13
CA VAL A 74 -1.44 -9.53 1.50
C VAL A 74 -0.92 -9.07 0.15
N ARG A 75 -1.76 -8.39 -0.66
CA ARG A 75 -1.34 -7.81 -1.93
C ARG A 75 -0.23 -6.78 -1.75
N VAL A 76 -0.43 -5.79 -0.87
CA VAL A 76 0.59 -4.76 -0.58
C VAL A 76 1.90 -5.39 -0.10
N LEU A 77 1.84 -6.39 0.78
CA LEU A 77 3.05 -7.08 1.26
C LEU A 77 3.76 -7.85 0.15
N THR A 78 3.00 -8.48 -0.76
CA THR A 78 3.57 -9.20 -1.89
C THR A 78 4.26 -8.25 -2.86
N GLU A 79 3.60 -7.15 -3.21
CA GLU A 79 4.16 -6.08 -4.06
C GLU A 79 5.44 -5.50 -3.42
N LEU A 80 5.40 -5.19 -2.12
CA LEU A 80 6.55 -4.65 -1.39
C LEU A 80 7.73 -5.63 -1.36
N VAL A 81 7.49 -6.92 -1.19
CA VAL A 81 8.56 -7.92 -1.21
C VAL A 81 9.25 -7.98 -2.57
N GLU A 82 8.50 -7.89 -3.68
CA GLU A 82 9.10 -7.86 -5.02
C GLU A 82 9.90 -6.56 -5.26
N GLU A 83 9.40 -5.42 -4.82
CA GLU A 83 10.11 -4.14 -4.90
C GLU A 83 11.39 -4.15 -4.06
N LEU A 84 11.34 -4.71 -2.84
CA LEU A 84 12.53 -4.88 -1.99
C LEU A 84 13.56 -5.81 -2.62
N LYS A 85 13.15 -6.86 -3.35
CA LYS A 85 14.10 -7.71 -4.11
C LYS A 85 14.82 -6.93 -5.21
N LEU A 86 14.18 -5.92 -5.81
CA LEU A 86 14.84 -5.03 -6.77
C LEU A 86 15.81 -4.09 -6.05
N CYS A 87 15.41 -3.51 -4.92
CA CYS A 87 16.32 -2.74 -4.07
C CYS A 87 17.56 -3.51 -3.65
N ILE A 88 17.41 -4.79 -3.28
CA ILE A 88 18.57 -5.65 -2.96
C ILE A 88 19.56 -5.70 -4.12
N LYS A 89 19.09 -5.74 -5.37
CA LYS A 89 19.98 -5.72 -6.55
C LYS A 89 20.71 -4.38 -6.68
N TYR A 90 20.02 -3.25 -6.51
CA TYR A 90 20.68 -1.94 -6.51
C TYR A 90 21.77 -1.84 -5.43
N TYR A 91 21.51 -2.35 -4.23
CA TYR A 91 22.52 -2.38 -3.16
C TYR A 91 23.66 -3.37 -3.41
N GLN A 92 23.41 -4.49 -4.10
CA GLN A 92 24.47 -5.39 -4.56
C GLN A 92 25.36 -4.71 -5.61
N ASP A 93 24.75 -4.02 -6.58
CA ASP A 93 25.49 -3.24 -7.58
C ASP A 93 26.31 -2.12 -6.92
N MET A 94 25.74 -1.44 -5.91
CA MET A 94 26.44 -0.44 -5.10
C MET A 94 27.65 -1.04 -4.38
N ASP A 95 27.49 -2.19 -3.71
CA ASP A 95 28.56 -2.89 -2.99
C ASP A 95 29.71 -3.27 -3.94
N ASP A 96 29.39 -3.85 -5.09
CA ASP A 96 30.37 -4.23 -6.12
C ASP A 96 31.13 -3.00 -6.67
N LEU A 97 30.43 -1.90 -6.94
CA LEU A 97 31.04 -0.66 -7.41
C LEU A 97 31.99 -0.05 -6.38
N VAL A 98 31.57 -0.01 -5.11
CA VAL A 98 32.37 0.52 -3.99
C VAL A 98 33.60 -0.36 -3.76
N ALA A 99 33.43 -1.68 -3.70
CA ALA A 99 34.55 -2.62 -3.54
C ALA A 99 35.56 -2.47 -4.68
N SER A 100 35.08 -2.38 -5.92
CA SER A 100 35.93 -2.19 -7.10
C SER A 100 36.65 -0.83 -7.10
N ALA A 101 36.02 0.23 -6.59
CA ALA A 101 36.64 1.54 -6.45
C ALA A 101 37.75 1.53 -5.38
N ILE A 102 37.51 0.84 -4.27
CA ILE A 102 38.50 0.64 -3.20
C ILE A 102 39.73 -0.11 -3.74
N ASP A 103 39.53 -1.17 -4.53
CA ASP A 103 40.65 -1.94 -5.09
C ASP A 103 41.48 -1.10 -6.06
N ASP A 104 40.84 -0.28 -6.90
CA ASP A 104 41.53 0.66 -7.79
C ASP A 104 42.37 1.68 -7.01
N LEU A 105 41.83 2.23 -5.92
CA LEU A 105 42.57 3.15 -5.04
C LEU A 105 43.77 2.46 -4.37
N ARG A 106 43.60 1.23 -3.88
CA ARG A 106 44.66 0.46 -3.20
C ARG A 106 45.85 0.16 -4.10
N VAL A 107 45.59 -0.15 -5.37
CA VAL A 107 46.66 -0.46 -6.34
C VAL A 107 47.17 0.78 -7.08
N GLY A 108 46.70 1.97 -6.70
CA GLY A 108 47.16 3.25 -7.25
C GLY A 108 46.74 3.48 -8.71
N ARG A 109 45.57 2.98 -9.13
CA ARG A 109 45.01 3.34 -10.44
C ARG A 109 44.66 4.84 -10.48
N PRO A 110 44.56 5.44 -11.69
CA PRO A 110 44.09 6.82 -11.82
C PRO A 110 42.77 7.05 -11.07
N ALA A 111 42.74 8.08 -10.23
CA ALA A 111 41.59 8.38 -9.36
C ALA A 111 40.27 8.57 -10.12
N VAL A 112 40.35 9.03 -11.38
CA VAL A 112 39.18 9.17 -12.26
C VAL A 112 38.41 7.86 -12.44
N THR A 113 39.08 6.70 -12.41
CA THR A 113 38.43 5.40 -12.50
C THR A 113 37.58 5.10 -11.27
N SER A 114 38.10 5.35 -10.08
CA SER A 114 37.36 5.19 -8.81
C SER A 114 36.25 6.23 -8.66
N PHE A 115 36.47 7.46 -9.13
CA PHE A 115 35.45 8.52 -9.13
C PHE A 115 34.18 8.08 -9.85
N TYR A 116 34.28 7.61 -11.10
CA TYR A 116 33.10 7.19 -11.86
C TYR A 116 32.35 6.02 -11.21
N LYS A 117 33.08 5.08 -10.58
CA LYS A 117 32.46 3.95 -9.86
C LYS A 117 31.67 4.43 -8.64
N LEU A 118 32.26 5.30 -7.81
CA LEU A 118 31.62 5.84 -6.61
C LEU A 118 30.47 6.79 -6.94
N HIS A 119 30.61 7.56 -8.01
CA HIS A 119 29.52 8.41 -8.52
C HIS A 119 28.32 7.56 -8.91
N ARG A 120 28.53 6.51 -9.72
CA ARG A 120 27.46 5.57 -10.07
C ARG A 120 26.88 4.87 -8.85
N ALA A 121 27.73 4.44 -7.91
CA ALA A 121 27.28 3.81 -6.67
C ALA A 121 26.36 4.74 -5.85
N SER A 122 26.56 6.07 -5.95
CA SER A 122 25.69 7.03 -5.26
C SER A 122 24.27 7.12 -5.83
N ASP A 123 24.04 6.66 -7.06
CA ASP A 123 22.71 6.69 -7.69
C ASP A 123 21.83 5.50 -7.25
N GLU A 124 22.44 4.38 -6.84
CA GLU A 124 21.72 3.13 -6.55
C GLU A 124 20.72 3.23 -5.37
N PRO A 125 21.04 3.91 -4.25
CA PRO A 125 20.06 4.15 -3.20
C PRO A 125 18.86 4.98 -3.68
N GLY A 126 19.09 5.97 -4.56
CA GLY A 126 18.03 6.77 -5.18
C GLY A 126 17.14 5.93 -6.11
N ASN A 127 17.73 5.01 -6.88
CA ASN A 127 16.97 4.05 -7.69
C ASN A 127 16.06 3.17 -6.84
N CYS A 128 16.54 2.71 -5.68
CA CYS A 128 15.71 1.99 -4.71
C CYS A 128 14.58 2.86 -4.14
N ASP A 129 14.88 4.13 -3.81
CA ASP A 129 13.90 5.06 -3.24
C ASP A 129 12.73 5.31 -4.19
N ILE A 130 13.04 5.63 -5.45
CA ILE A 130 12.06 5.80 -6.53
C ILE A 130 11.23 4.52 -6.70
N MET A 131 11.88 3.35 -6.73
CA MET A 131 11.19 2.08 -6.93
C MET A 131 10.17 1.79 -5.81
N LEU A 132 10.51 2.07 -4.56
CA LEU A 132 9.62 1.83 -3.42
C LEU A 132 8.52 2.89 -3.26
N PHE A 133 8.79 4.12 -3.72
CA PHE A 133 7.82 5.22 -3.70
C PHE A 133 6.79 5.11 -4.84
N GLU A 134 7.27 4.92 -6.06
CA GLU A 134 6.46 4.80 -7.28
C GLU A 134 5.94 3.38 -7.51
N GLY A 135 6.45 2.40 -6.75
CA GLY A 135 6.03 1.01 -6.78
C GLY A 135 4.56 0.80 -6.43
N SER A 136 4.04 -0.37 -6.79
CA SER A 136 2.65 -0.75 -6.56
C SER A 136 2.27 -0.80 -5.08
N ALA A 137 3.23 -1.13 -4.20
CA ALA A 137 2.96 -1.14 -2.77
C ALA A 137 2.81 0.27 -2.18
N HIS A 138 3.40 1.29 -2.82
CA HIS A 138 3.50 2.65 -2.31
C HIS A 138 4.03 2.71 -0.86
N LYS A 139 5.07 1.90 -0.59
CA LYS A 139 5.69 1.77 0.74
C LYS A 139 7.20 1.77 0.61
N ASN A 140 7.83 2.72 1.28
CA ASN A 140 9.28 2.78 1.40
C ASN A 140 9.70 2.64 2.87
N PRO A 141 10.02 1.40 3.32
CA PRO A 141 10.45 1.14 4.69
C PRO A 141 11.94 1.46 4.92
N VAL A 142 12.71 1.83 3.88
CA VAL A 142 14.17 2.01 3.94
C VAL A 142 14.62 3.40 3.43
N SER A 143 13.72 4.39 3.45
CA SER A 143 14.02 5.73 2.91
C SER A 143 15.17 6.42 3.64
N SER A 144 15.30 6.19 4.94
CA SER A 144 16.38 6.76 5.75
C SER A 144 17.73 6.16 5.37
N GLU A 145 17.77 4.85 5.17
CA GLU A 145 18.93 4.11 4.69
C GLU A 145 19.33 4.56 3.28
N ASN A 146 18.35 4.76 2.38
CA ASN A 146 18.61 5.26 1.03
C ASN A 146 19.29 6.63 1.07
N MET A 147 18.71 7.58 1.80
CA MET A 147 19.28 8.92 1.96
C MET A 147 20.70 8.89 2.54
N TYR A 148 20.95 8.04 3.54
CA TYR A 148 22.27 7.94 4.17
C TYR A 148 23.31 7.36 3.21
N ASN A 149 22.98 6.27 2.51
CA ASN A 149 23.89 5.58 1.58
C ASN A 149 24.19 6.45 0.35
N GLU A 150 23.21 7.19 -0.16
CA GLU A 150 23.43 8.17 -1.22
C GLU A 150 24.42 9.25 -0.74
N ALA A 151 24.16 9.86 0.42
CA ALA A 151 24.98 10.95 0.94
C ALA A 151 26.45 10.54 1.19
N ILE A 152 26.68 9.37 1.79
CA ILE A 152 28.05 8.91 2.06
C ILE A 152 28.79 8.50 0.77
N SER A 153 28.09 7.89 -0.19
CA SER A 153 28.70 7.53 -1.48
C SER A 153 29.05 8.79 -2.27
N LYS A 154 28.17 9.80 -2.26
CA LYS A 154 28.42 11.11 -2.88
C LYS A 154 29.63 11.80 -2.27
N LEU A 155 29.70 11.88 -0.94
CA LEU A 155 30.86 12.43 -0.23
C LEU A 155 32.14 11.70 -0.62
N THR A 156 32.11 10.37 -0.70
CA THR A 156 33.27 9.57 -1.07
C THR A 156 33.71 9.85 -2.51
N SER A 157 32.76 9.94 -3.45
CA SER A 157 33.01 10.35 -4.83
C SER A 157 33.65 11.74 -4.92
N ASP A 158 33.14 12.71 -4.17
CA ASP A 158 33.65 14.09 -4.17
C ASP A 158 35.09 14.17 -3.63
N ILE A 159 35.43 13.37 -2.60
CA ILE A 159 36.80 13.26 -2.09
C ILE A 159 37.73 12.68 -3.15
N VAL A 160 37.32 11.60 -3.83
CA VAL A 160 38.15 10.98 -4.88
C VAL A 160 38.34 11.91 -6.07
N TYR A 161 37.33 12.73 -6.40
CA TYR A 161 37.44 13.73 -7.46
C TYR A 161 38.57 14.75 -7.21
N GLN A 162 38.87 15.07 -5.95
CA GLN A 162 39.97 15.97 -5.60
C GLN A 162 41.36 15.39 -5.92
N LEU A 163 41.46 14.07 -6.11
CA LEU A 163 42.70 13.38 -6.50
C LEU A 163 42.91 13.33 -8.01
N VAL A 164 41.91 13.76 -8.80
CA VAL A 164 41.98 13.78 -10.27
C VAL A 164 42.80 14.97 -10.78
N HIS A 165 42.86 16.04 -9.98
CA HIS A 165 43.57 17.30 -10.27
C HIS A 165 44.74 17.50 -9.32
#